data_AF-A0A1V5GA51-F1
#
_entry.id   AF-A0A1V5GA51-F1
#
_cell.length_a   1.000
_cell.length_b   1.000
_cell.length_c   1.000
_cell.angle_alpha   90.00
_cell.angle_beta   90.00
_cell.angle_gamma   90.00
#
_symmetry.space_group_name_H-M   'P 1'
#
loop_
_entity.id
_entity.type
_entity.pdbx_description
1 polymer ?
#
loop_
_entity_poly.entity_id
_entity_poly.type
_entity_poly.pdbx_seq_one_letter_code
_entity_poly.pdbx_strand_id
1 'polypeptide(L)'
;MKLTKILVLSLLIVTASCHRKIAPDGDGTMGKSERKEKESEGKTESRDEKDPTFNTTPTDMGTRPKESLEMGKTVFVTKCTKCHEAKTPGAYTKDEWTNILKAMIPKAKLNDVESKSVTAYVMSNAK
;
A
#
# COMPACT_ATOMS: atom_id res chain seq x y z
N MET A 1 -16.06 -4.26 -47.16
CA MET A 1 -14.87 -4.20 -48.06
C MET A 1 -13.69 -3.90 -47.14
N LYS A 2 -12.88 -4.89 -46.70
CA LYS A 2 -11.71 -5.47 -47.40
C LYS A 2 -10.84 -4.36 -48.00
N LEU A 3 -9.53 -4.22 -47.79
CA LEU A 3 -8.49 -5.01 -47.12
C LEU A 3 -7.17 -4.25 -47.42
N THR A 4 -6.33 -3.92 -46.43
CA THR A 4 -4.86 -3.68 -46.57
C THR A 4 -4.34 -3.46 -45.13
N LYS A 5 -3.66 -4.34 -44.37
CA LYS A 5 -2.72 -5.45 -44.60
C LYS A 5 -1.58 -5.10 -45.56
N ILE A 6 -0.35 -5.25 -45.01
CA ILE A 6 1.00 -5.14 -45.61
C ILE A 6 1.54 -3.71 -45.45
N LEU A 7 2.56 -3.45 -44.62
CA LEU A 7 3.89 -4.02 -44.73
C LEU A 7 4.55 -4.23 -43.35
N VAL A 8 4.80 -5.50 -43.06
CA VAL A 8 5.79 -5.99 -42.10
C VAL A 8 7.16 -5.60 -42.64
N LEU A 9 8.04 -4.99 -41.84
CA LEU A 9 9.49 -5.23 -41.90
C LEU A 9 10.20 -4.57 -40.71
N SER A 10 10.85 -5.42 -39.90
CA SER A 10 12.11 -5.13 -39.19
C SER A 10 11.99 -4.25 -37.93
N LEU A 11 12.51 -4.62 -36.77
CA LEU A 11 13.75 -5.35 -36.53
C LEU A 11 13.70 -6.02 -35.16
N LEU A 12 14.03 -7.30 -35.15
CA LEU A 12 14.33 -8.10 -33.96
C LEU A 12 15.60 -7.56 -33.30
N ILE A 13 15.51 -7.14 -32.04
CA ILE A 13 16.68 -7.19 -31.14
C ILE A 13 16.22 -7.85 -29.84
N VAL A 14 16.35 -9.17 -29.82
CA VAL A 14 16.37 -9.99 -28.62
C VAL A 14 17.75 -9.79 -27.98
N THR A 15 17.84 -9.02 -26.90
CA THR A 15 18.97 -9.09 -25.98
C THR A 15 18.55 -9.83 -24.73
N ALA A 16 18.73 -11.14 -24.79
CA ALA A 16 18.77 -12.00 -23.62
C ALA A 16 20.00 -11.63 -22.78
N SER A 17 19.80 -10.86 -21.71
CA SER A 17 20.77 -10.77 -20.61
C SER A 17 20.32 -11.69 -19.48
N CYS A 18 20.61 -12.98 -19.63
CA CYS A 18 20.70 -13.89 -18.49
C CYS A 18 22.06 -13.69 -17.84
N HIS A 19 22.12 -13.18 -16.61
CA HIS A 19 23.26 -13.43 -15.72
C HIS A 19 22.79 -13.96 -14.36
N ARG A 20 23.36 -15.14 -14.07
CA ARG A 20 23.43 -15.97 -12.87
C ARG A 20 23.33 -15.21 -11.54
N LYS A 21 22.48 -15.67 -10.61
CA LYS A 21 22.71 -16.78 -9.66
C LYS A 21 23.70 -16.37 -8.57
N ILE A 22 23.20 -16.26 -7.34
CA ILE A 22 23.74 -16.86 -6.09
C ILE A 22 22.86 -16.38 -4.92
N ALA A 23 22.21 -17.35 -4.27
CA ALA A 23 21.71 -17.24 -2.90
C ALA A 23 22.80 -17.79 -1.97
N PRO A 24 22.94 -17.23 -0.77
CA PRO A 24 23.35 -18.02 0.38
C PRO A 24 22.25 -18.08 1.45
N ASP A 25 22.09 -19.29 1.94
CA ASP A 25 21.19 -19.76 2.96
C ASP A 25 21.55 -19.17 4.33
N GLY A 26 20.55 -18.59 5.01
CA GLY A 26 20.63 -18.15 6.40
C GLY A 26 19.75 -19.03 7.26
N ASP A 27 20.30 -20.17 7.67
CA ASP A 27 19.81 -21.01 8.78
C ASP A 27 19.96 -20.22 10.09
N GLY A 28 18.86 -20.11 10.84
CA GLY A 28 18.75 -19.23 12.00
C GLY A 28 17.68 -19.73 12.97
N THR A 29 17.95 -20.90 13.53
CA THR A 29 17.59 -21.40 14.87
C THR A 29 16.37 -20.81 15.57
N MET A 30 15.41 -21.71 15.84
CA MET A 30 14.33 -21.58 16.82
C MET A 30 14.85 -21.21 18.23
N GLY A 31 14.39 -20.08 18.75
CA GLY A 31 14.48 -19.71 20.17
C GLY A 31 13.09 -19.80 20.82
N LYS A 32 12.88 -20.85 21.61
CA LYS A 32 11.73 -21.09 22.48
C LYS A 32 11.91 -20.30 23.78
N SER A 33 10.96 -19.43 24.16
CA SER A 33 10.68 -19.15 25.58
C SER A 33 9.33 -18.45 25.80
N GLU A 34 8.34 -19.28 26.14
CA GLU A 34 7.41 -19.16 27.27
C GLU A 34 6.81 -17.80 27.68
N ARG A 35 5.51 -17.68 27.38
CA ARG A 35 4.37 -17.38 28.28
C ARG A 35 4.64 -16.48 29.50
N LYS A 36 3.99 -15.31 29.51
CA LYS A 36 3.32 -14.82 30.73
C LYS A 36 2.14 -13.91 30.40
N GLU A 37 0.94 -14.41 30.66
CA GLU A 37 -0.26 -13.60 30.87
C GLU A 37 -0.04 -12.66 32.05
N LYS A 38 -0.44 -11.39 31.88
CA LYS A 38 -1.00 -10.61 32.97
C LYS A 38 -2.07 -9.68 32.42
N GLU A 39 -3.29 -10.07 32.70
CA GLU A 39 -4.41 -9.19 32.96
C GLU A 39 -4.02 -8.23 34.11
N SER A 40 -4.26 -6.93 33.94
CA SER A 40 -4.69 -6.09 35.05
C SER A 40 -5.41 -4.87 34.52
N GLU A 41 -6.59 -4.69 35.07
CA GLU A 41 -7.59 -3.68 34.82
C GLU A 41 -7.10 -2.25 35.11
N GLY A 42 -7.71 -1.30 34.42
CA GLY A 42 -8.12 0.01 34.92
C GLY A 42 -7.09 0.94 35.56
N LYS A 43 -6.89 2.12 34.95
CA LYS A 43 -7.21 3.37 35.66
C LYS A 43 -7.39 4.56 34.71
N THR A 44 -8.49 5.25 34.98
CA THR A 44 -8.87 6.59 34.55
C THR A 44 -7.88 7.67 35.00
N GLU A 45 -7.90 8.78 34.24
CA GLU A 45 -7.65 10.16 34.68
C GLU A 45 -6.21 10.57 35.00
N SER A 46 -5.66 11.51 34.22
CA SER A 46 -5.52 12.91 34.64
C SER A 46 -4.52 13.64 33.74
N ARG A 47 -4.86 14.90 33.46
CA ARG A 47 -3.94 15.95 33.02
C ARG A 47 -2.73 15.98 33.95
N ASP A 48 -1.54 16.18 33.38
CA ASP A 48 -0.70 17.32 33.72
C ASP A 48 0.37 17.54 32.65
N GLU A 49 0.54 18.81 32.33
CA GLU A 49 1.34 19.40 31.27
C GLU A 49 2.83 19.41 31.62
N LYS A 50 3.69 18.92 30.72
CA LYS A 50 4.98 19.56 30.46
C LYS A 50 5.60 19.08 29.15
N ASP A 51 5.65 19.98 28.18
CA ASP A 51 6.51 19.87 27.01
C ASP A 51 7.99 19.79 27.44
N PRO A 52 8.77 18.93 26.77
CA PRO A 52 9.84 19.51 25.98
C PRO A 52 9.88 18.91 24.58
N THR A 53 9.55 19.76 23.62
CA THR A 53 10.16 19.94 22.30
C THR A 53 11.33 18.97 22.07
N PHE A 54 11.01 17.79 21.53
CA PHE A 54 11.94 17.02 20.71
C PHE A 54 11.29 16.90 19.34
N ASN A 55 11.68 17.84 18.49
CA ASN A 55 11.32 17.92 17.08
C ASN A 55 11.88 16.70 16.34
N THR A 56 11.22 15.55 16.47
CA THR A 56 11.27 14.56 15.41
C THR A 56 10.18 14.96 14.43
N THR A 57 10.58 15.73 13.43
CA THR A 57 9.86 15.83 12.17
C THR A 57 9.54 14.40 11.72
N PRO A 58 8.27 13.90 11.79
CA PRO A 58 7.92 12.83 10.88
C PRO A 58 8.15 13.45 9.51
N THR A 59 8.90 12.78 8.65
CA THR A 59 9.09 13.16 7.26
C THR A 59 7.73 13.55 6.66
N ASP A 60 7.41 14.84 6.73
CA ASP A 60 6.48 15.53 5.86
C ASP A 60 7.17 15.52 4.51
N MET A 61 7.12 14.37 3.86
CA MET A 61 7.22 14.33 2.42
C MET A 61 5.90 14.93 1.96
N GLY A 62 5.84 16.27 2.01
CA GLY A 62 4.75 17.13 1.55
C GLY A 62 4.48 16.87 0.08
N THR A 63 3.87 15.73 -0.19
CA THR A 63 3.32 15.37 -1.48
C THR A 63 2.09 16.23 -1.63
N ARG A 64 2.12 17.09 -2.66
CA ARG A 64 0.99 17.96 -2.98
C ARG A 64 -0.27 17.10 -3.12
N PRO A 65 -1.45 17.54 -2.64
CA PRO A 65 -2.66 16.70 -2.64
C PRO A 65 -2.96 16.02 -3.98
N LYS A 66 -2.75 16.74 -5.10
CA LYS A 66 -2.86 16.18 -6.46
C LYS A 66 -1.91 15.02 -6.75
N GLU A 67 -0.65 15.12 -6.35
CA GLU A 67 0.33 14.03 -6.51
C GLU A 67 -0.05 12.81 -5.66
N SER A 68 -0.61 13.03 -4.46
CA SER A 68 -1.14 11.94 -3.62
C SER A 68 -2.32 11.23 -4.27
N LEU A 69 -3.21 11.96 -4.96
CA LEU A 69 -4.36 11.37 -5.65
C LEU A 69 -3.94 10.55 -6.89
N GLU A 70 -2.98 11.03 -7.67
CA GLU A 70 -2.47 10.29 -8.84
C GLU A 70 -1.70 9.01 -8.43
N MET A 71 -0.87 9.09 -7.38
CA MET A 71 -0.27 7.89 -6.79
C MET A 71 -1.33 6.95 -6.25
N GLY A 72 -2.34 7.47 -5.55
CA GLY A 72 -3.44 6.69 -5.02
C GLY A 72 -4.22 5.95 -6.09
N LYS A 73 -4.52 6.63 -7.21
CA LYS A 73 -5.13 6.03 -8.40
C LYS A 73 -4.27 4.91 -8.97
N THR A 74 -2.96 5.13 -9.07
CA THR A 74 -2.01 4.14 -9.56
C THR A 74 -2.00 2.89 -8.67
N VAL A 75 -1.92 3.05 -7.35
CA VAL A 75 -2.00 1.94 -6.39
C VAL A 75 -3.34 1.22 -6.52
N PHE A 76 -4.44 1.97 -6.61
CA PHE A 76 -5.78 1.42 -6.74
C PHE A 76 -5.93 0.50 -7.96
N VAL A 77 -5.49 0.95 -9.15
CA VAL A 77 -5.67 0.16 -10.39
C VAL A 77 -4.64 -0.96 -10.56
N THR A 78 -3.47 -0.88 -9.92
CA THR A 78 -2.39 -1.86 -10.09
C THR A 78 -2.25 -2.86 -8.95
N LYS A 79 -2.63 -2.49 -7.71
CA LYS A 79 -2.48 -3.33 -6.52
C LYS A 79 -3.81 -3.89 -6.04
N CYS A 80 -4.89 -3.09 -6.01
CA CYS A 80 -6.20 -3.56 -5.52
C CYS A 80 -6.92 -4.52 -6.48
N THR A 81 -6.46 -4.61 -7.73
CA THR A 81 -6.98 -5.51 -8.77
C THR A 81 -6.26 -6.87 -8.83
N LYS A 82 -5.21 -7.09 -8.02
CA LYS A 82 -4.38 -8.29 -8.11
C LYS A 82 -5.06 -9.56 -7.62
N CYS A 83 -5.97 -9.44 -6.65
CA CYS A 83 -6.61 -10.58 -6.01
C CYS A 83 -8.08 -10.75 -6.41
N HIS A 84 -8.74 -9.67 -6.81
CA HIS A 84 -10.12 -9.65 -7.28
C HIS A 84 -10.38 -8.33 -8.03
N GLU A 85 -11.54 -8.21 -8.68
CA GLU A 85 -11.95 -6.95 -9.31
C GLU A 85 -12.07 -5.83 -8.26
N ALA A 86 -11.45 -4.69 -8.56
CA ALA A 86 -11.51 -3.50 -7.72
C ALA A 86 -12.92 -2.89 -7.75
N LYS A 87 -13.44 -2.49 -6.59
CA LYS A 87 -14.77 -1.91 -6.50
C LYS A 87 -14.76 -0.44 -6.84
N THR A 88 -15.71 0.02 -7.64
CA THR A 88 -15.81 1.44 -8.02
C THR A 88 -15.86 2.32 -6.77
N PRO A 89 -14.98 3.33 -6.62
CA PRO A 89 -15.01 4.24 -5.47
C PRO A 89 -16.39 4.84 -5.19
N GLY A 90 -17.14 5.26 -6.22
CA GLY A 90 -18.48 5.81 -6.06
C GLY A 90 -19.58 4.79 -5.70
N ALA A 91 -19.26 3.50 -5.57
CA ALA A 91 -20.24 2.49 -5.19
C ALA A 91 -20.59 2.53 -3.69
N TYR A 92 -19.65 2.95 -2.85
CA TYR A 92 -19.78 2.96 -1.39
C TYR A 92 -19.53 4.36 -0.82
N THR A 93 -20.09 4.59 0.37
CA THR A 93 -19.85 5.78 1.19
C THR A 93 -18.45 5.75 1.82
N LYS A 94 -17.99 6.90 2.32
CA LYS A 94 -16.69 7.00 3.01
C LYS A 94 -16.57 6.07 4.23
N ASP A 95 -17.66 5.89 4.99
CA ASP A 95 -17.67 5.04 6.18
C ASP A 95 -17.56 3.55 5.82
N GLU A 96 -18.27 3.13 4.77
CA GLU A 96 -18.15 1.77 4.23
C GLU A 96 -16.73 1.52 3.71
N TRP A 97 -16.16 2.48 2.97
CA TRP A 97 -14.80 2.38 2.49
C TRP A 97 -13.75 2.30 3.59
N THR A 98 -13.98 2.92 4.74
CA THR A 98 -13.07 2.82 5.89
C THR A 98 -12.92 1.36 6.33
N ASN A 99 -14.03 0.62 6.39
CA ASN A 99 -14.02 -0.80 6.73
C ASN A 99 -13.40 -1.67 5.63
N ILE A 100 -13.70 -1.37 4.36
CA ILE A 100 -13.14 -2.09 3.20
C ILE A 100 -11.62 -1.92 3.14
N LEU A 101 -11.13 -0.68 3.25
CA LEU A 101 -9.70 -0.36 3.19
C LEU A 101 -8.95 -0.98 4.37
N LYS A 102 -9.52 -0.94 5.58
CA LYS A 102 -8.96 -1.62 6.76
C LYS A 102 -8.73 -3.12 6.51
N ALA A 103 -9.62 -3.78 5.77
CA ALA A 103 -9.48 -5.19 5.45
C ALA A 103 -8.53 -5.46 4.28
N MET A 104 -8.50 -4.59 3.26
CA MET A 104 -7.80 -4.84 2.00
C MET A 104 -6.35 -4.36 1.98
N ILE A 105 -6.05 -3.21 2.59
CA ILE A 105 -4.69 -2.66 2.67
C ILE A 105 -3.67 -3.68 3.20
N PRO A 106 -3.89 -4.37 4.34
CA PRO A 106 -2.93 -5.37 4.83
C PRO A 106 -2.84 -6.60 3.91
N LYS A 107 -3.95 -7.02 3.30
CA LYS A 107 -3.97 -8.15 2.35
C LYS A 107 -3.20 -7.84 1.06
N ALA A 108 -3.26 -6.59 0.61
CA ALA A 108 -2.53 -6.10 -0.56
C ALA A 108 -1.05 -5.78 -0.26
N LYS A 109 -0.62 -5.88 1.01
CA LYS A 109 0.75 -5.63 1.48
C LYS A 109 1.27 -4.25 1.05
N LEU A 110 0.42 -3.23 1.16
CA LEU A 110 0.80 -1.86 0.84
C LEU A 110 1.68 -1.28 1.95
N ASN A 111 2.67 -0.47 1.57
CA ASN A 111 3.44 0.31 2.54
C ASN A 111 2.66 1.57 2.99
N ASP A 112 3.21 2.34 3.92
CA ASP A 112 2.54 3.51 4.50
C ASP A 112 2.18 4.58 3.46
N VAL A 113 3.06 4.85 2.50
CA VAL A 113 2.85 5.87 1.46
C VAL A 113 1.77 5.42 0.49
N GLU A 114 1.82 4.17 0.05
CA GLU A 114 0.80 3.57 -0.82
C GLU A 114 -0.57 3.55 -0.12
N SER A 115 -0.60 3.18 1.16
CA SER A 115 -1.81 3.10 1.98
C SER A 115 -2.47 4.48 2.15
N LYS A 116 -1.69 5.50 2.47
CA LYS A 116 -2.19 6.89 2.59
C LYS A 116 -2.71 7.41 1.25
N SER A 117 -1.93 7.22 0.18
CA SER A 117 -2.28 7.70 -1.16
C SER A 117 -3.55 7.03 -1.69
N VAL A 118 -3.66 5.70 -1.59
CA VAL A 118 -4.84 4.97 -2.07
C VAL A 118 -6.08 5.32 -1.24
N THR A 119 -5.93 5.53 0.07
CA THR A 119 -7.03 5.97 0.94
C THR A 119 -7.52 7.35 0.51
N ALA A 120 -6.61 8.32 0.29
CA ALA A 120 -6.98 9.65 -0.18
C ALA A 120 -7.72 9.60 -1.54
N TYR A 121 -7.24 8.78 -2.48
CA TYR A 121 -7.89 8.58 -3.77
C TYR A 121 -9.30 8.00 -3.62
N VAL A 122 -9.46 6.90 -2.88
CA VAL A 122 -10.76 6.25 -2.69
C VAL A 122 -11.74 7.18 -1.99
N MET A 123 -11.32 7.87 -0.92
CA MET A 123 -12.18 8.78 -0.16
C MET A 123 -12.59 10.02 -0.96
N SER A 124 -11.74 10.51 -1.86
CA SER A 124 -12.06 11.66 -2.73
C SER A 124 -13.07 11.30 -3.83
N ASN A 125 -13.24 10.00 -4.11
CA ASN A 125 -14.14 9.49 -5.15
C ASN A 125 -15.30 8.65 -4.57
N ALA A 126 -15.44 8.60 -3.25
CA ALA A 126 -16.53 7.92 -2.57
C ALA A 126 -17.87 8.65 -2.80
N LYS A 127 -18.98 7.92 -2.65
CA LYS A 127 -20.33 8.47 -2.71
C LYS A 127 -20.56 9.51 -1.60
#